data_AF-A0A2W6S9H3-F1
#
_entry.id   AF-A0A2W6S9H3-F1
#
_cell.length_a   1.000
_cell.length_b   1.000
_cell.length_c   1.000
_cell.angle_alpha   90.00
_cell.angle_beta   90.00
_cell.angle_gamma   90.00
#
_symmetry.space_group_name_H-M   'P 1'
#
loop_
_entity.id
_entity.type
_entity.pdbx_description
1 polymer ?
#
loop_
_entity_poly.entity_id
_entity_poly.type
_entity_poly.pdbx_seq_one_letter_code
_entity_poly.pdbx_strand_id
1 'polypeptide(L)'
;MSRARFEAIVAAYGADPRRWPGEERAAAEAFGRSDPYAARLLDEEWAFDALLLRHSVAAPTPGLVASILALRPRPRTWSRARLWWSAILLGLAGAAGVAAGSAATAALTVSSRALDLRETGTAFGDLAGAEEAR
;
A
#
# COMPACT_ATOMS: atom_id res chain seq x y z
N MET A 1 30.50 -19.53 28.81
CA MET A 1 31.42 -19.49 27.65
C MET A 1 32.85 -19.38 28.12
N SER A 2 33.83 -19.53 27.24
CA SER A 2 35.23 -19.28 27.61
C SER A 2 35.51 -17.77 27.67
N ARG A 3 36.48 -17.38 28.51
CA ARG A 3 36.92 -15.99 28.64
C ARG A 3 37.44 -15.43 27.31
N ALA A 4 38.32 -16.18 26.63
CA ALA A 4 38.88 -15.75 25.34
C ALA A 4 37.78 -15.49 24.29
N ARG A 5 36.68 -16.27 24.32
CA ARG A 5 35.57 -16.03 23.39
C ARG A 5 34.80 -14.76 23.75
N PHE A 6 34.57 -14.52 25.03
CA PHE A 6 33.94 -13.29 25.51
C PHE A 6 34.76 -12.05 25.13
N GLU A 7 36.08 -12.07 25.40
CA GLU A 7 37.00 -11.00 25.03
C GLU A 7 36.96 -10.72 23.52
N ALA A 8 36.95 -11.76 22.68
CA ALA A 8 36.85 -11.58 21.23
C ALA A 8 35.52 -10.95 20.79
N ILE A 9 34.41 -11.27 21.46
CA ILE A 9 33.11 -10.66 21.19
C ILE A 9 33.13 -9.19 21.59
N VAL A 10 33.58 -8.87 22.81
CA VAL A 10 33.64 -7.49 23.30
C VAL A 10 34.59 -6.64 22.46
N ALA A 11 35.77 -7.15 22.11
CA ALA A 11 36.72 -6.43 21.27
C ALA A 11 36.19 -6.14 19.85
N ALA A 12 35.36 -7.02 19.29
CA ALA A 12 34.82 -6.84 17.94
C ALA A 12 33.54 -6.00 17.89
N TYR A 13 32.69 -6.09 18.92
CA TYR A 13 31.33 -5.51 18.89
C TYR A 13 31.09 -4.43 19.96
N GLY A 14 32.05 -4.23 20.89
CA GLY A 14 31.94 -3.34 22.03
C GLY A 14 31.12 -3.93 23.18
N ALA A 15 30.86 -3.10 24.20
CA ALA A 15 30.16 -3.51 25.41
C ALA A 15 28.63 -3.65 25.26
N ASP A 16 28.02 -3.15 24.18
CA ASP A 16 26.56 -3.20 23.97
C ASP A 16 26.08 -4.60 23.53
N PRO A 17 25.33 -5.35 24.37
CA PRO A 17 24.90 -6.70 24.04
C PRO A 17 24.00 -6.80 22.81
N ARG A 18 23.32 -5.70 22.43
CA ARG A 18 22.46 -5.65 21.23
C ARG A 18 23.25 -5.81 19.94
N ARG A 19 24.55 -5.50 19.95
CA ARG A 19 25.46 -5.62 18.80
C ARG A 19 26.11 -7.01 18.70
N TRP A 20 26.04 -7.81 19.76
CA TRP A 20 26.70 -9.11 19.79
C TRP A 20 26.03 -10.12 18.84
N PRO A 21 26.78 -11.12 18.35
CA PRO A 21 26.26 -12.20 17.52
C PRO A 21 25.06 -12.89 18.18
N GLY A 22 23.98 -13.06 17.42
CA GLY A 22 22.71 -13.56 17.97
C GLY A 22 22.82 -14.93 18.64
N GLU A 23 23.62 -15.83 18.06
CA GLU A 23 23.81 -17.20 18.56
C GLU A 23 24.52 -17.24 19.92
N GLU A 24 25.41 -16.27 20.19
CA GLU A 24 26.25 -16.26 21.39
C GLU A 24 25.83 -15.21 22.42
N ARG A 25 24.93 -14.29 22.07
CA ARG A 25 24.49 -13.19 22.93
C ARG A 25 24.01 -13.66 24.29
N ALA A 26 23.11 -14.63 24.33
CA ALA A 26 22.54 -15.13 25.59
C ALA A 26 23.63 -15.71 26.50
N ALA A 27 24.59 -16.43 25.93
CA ALA A 27 25.72 -16.96 26.67
C ALA A 27 26.68 -15.86 27.15
N ALA A 28 26.88 -14.81 26.34
CA ALA A 28 27.78 -13.69 26.65
C ALA A 28 27.20 -12.85 27.77
N GLU A 29 25.90 -12.56 27.72
CA GLU A 29 25.19 -11.85 28.78
C GLU A 29 25.20 -12.63 30.08
N ALA A 30 25.01 -13.95 30.02
CA ALA A 30 25.10 -14.80 31.20
C ALA A 30 26.51 -14.75 31.81
N PHE A 31 27.56 -14.82 30.97
CA PHE A 31 28.95 -14.75 31.41
C PHE A 31 29.30 -13.40 32.02
N GLY A 32 28.90 -12.29 31.38
CA GLY A 32 29.07 -10.94 31.88
C GLY A 32 28.42 -10.70 33.24
N ARG A 33 27.28 -11.35 33.51
CA ARG A 33 26.59 -11.28 34.80
C ARG A 33 27.22 -12.14 35.89
N SER A 34 27.86 -13.26 35.52
CA SER A 34 28.38 -14.24 36.48
C SER A 34 29.86 -14.07 36.83
N ASP A 35 30.67 -13.49 35.92
CA ASP A 35 32.12 -13.40 36.06
C ASP A 35 32.55 -11.95 36.38
N PRO A 36 33.19 -11.68 37.53
CA PRO A 36 33.66 -10.34 37.90
C PRO A 36 34.67 -9.73 36.92
N TYR A 37 35.48 -10.55 36.24
CA TYR A 37 36.39 -10.06 35.20
C TYR A 37 35.61 -9.55 33.99
N ALA A 38 34.59 -10.30 33.57
CA ALA A 38 33.75 -9.91 32.45
C ALA A 38 32.99 -8.60 32.76
N ALA A 39 32.47 -8.45 33.98
CA ALA A 39 31.85 -7.21 34.42
C ALA A 39 32.81 -6.00 34.34
N ARG A 40 34.03 -6.15 34.87
CA ARG A 40 35.05 -5.09 34.80
C ARG A 40 35.44 -4.72 33.37
N LEU A 41 35.62 -5.72 32.50
CA LEU A 41 35.94 -5.49 31.09
C LEU A 41 34.84 -4.66 30.42
N LEU A 42 33.56 -4.99 30.67
CA LEU A 42 32.46 -4.23 30.10
C LEU A 42 32.39 -2.80 30.67
N ASP A 43 32.63 -2.61 31.98
CA ASP A 43 32.67 -1.28 32.60
C ASP A 43 33.76 -0.39 31.99
N GLU A 44 34.95 -0.95 31.73
CA GLU A 44 36.06 -0.24 31.07
C GLU A 44 35.68 0.19 29.65
N GLU A 45 35.07 -0.70 28.88
CA GLU A 45 34.61 -0.43 27.51
C GLU A 45 33.47 0.60 27.49
N TRP A 46 32.51 0.53 28.43
CA TRP A 46 31.47 1.57 28.54
C TRP A 46 32.04 2.92 28.94
N ALA A 47 33.04 2.97 29.81
CA ALA A 47 33.72 4.20 30.16
C ALA A 47 34.44 4.80 28.94
N PHE A 48 35.06 3.96 28.11
CA PHE A 48 35.68 4.38 26.86
C PHE A 48 34.64 4.93 25.85
N ASP A 49 33.54 4.22 25.64
CA ASP A 49 32.44 4.69 24.79
C ASP A 49 31.85 6.02 25.29
N ALA A 50 31.71 6.19 26.60
CA ALA A 50 31.26 7.45 27.20
C ALA A 50 32.24 8.59 26.95
N LEU A 51 33.56 8.33 26.98
CA LEU A 51 34.57 9.33 26.61
C LEU A 51 34.48 9.72 25.13
N LEU A 52 34.27 8.75 24.24
CA LEU A 52 34.08 9.03 22.81
C LEU A 52 32.82 9.84 22.53
N LEU A 53 31.72 9.55 23.23
CA LEU A 53 30.46 10.30 23.09
C LEU A 53 30.57 11.76 23.53
N ARG A 54 31.54 12.10 24.39
CA ARG A 54 31.80 13.50 24.79
C ARG A 54 32.53 14.30 23.72
N HIS A 55 33.09 13.65 22.71
CA HIS A 55 33.76 14.34 21.62
C HIS A 55 32.72 15.04 20.73
N SER A 56 32.66 16.37 20.82
CA SER A 56 31.79 17.19 19.95
C SER A 56 32.50 17.55 18.65
N VAL A 57 31.86 17.27 17.52
CA VAL A 57 32.31 17.74 16.20
C VAL A 57 31.57 19.03 15.84
N ALA A 58 32.20 19.92 15.06
CA ALA A 58 31.56 21.12 14.55
C ALA A 58 30.27 20.79 13.78
N ALA A 59 29.29 21.69 13.84
CA ALA A 59 28.03 21.50 13.12
C ALA A 59 28.27 21.32 11.61
N PRO A 60 27.57 20.38 10.95
CA PRO A 60 27.73 20.17 9.52
C PRO A 60 27.29 21.41 8.74
N THR A 61 27.92 21.65 7.58
CA THR A 61 27.55 22.80 6.74
C THR A 61 26.12 22.66 6.23
N PRO A 62 25.36 23.76 6.09
CA PRO A 62 23.99 23.71 5.56
C PRO A 62 23.90 23.03 4.18
N GLY A 63 24.94 23.17 3.35
CA GLY A 63 25.03 22.51 2.04
C GLY A 63 25.10 20.98 2.13
N LEU A 64 25.83 20.43 3.10
CA LEU A 64 25.88 18.99 3.35
C LEU A 64 24.54 18.45 3.85
N VAL A 65 23.87 19.19 4.74
CA VAL A 65 22.54 18.81 5.21
C VAL A 65 21.56 18.78 4.03
N ALA A 66 21.59 19.78 3.16
CA ALA A 66 20.75 19.83 1.97
C ALA A 66 21.03 18.67 0.99
N SER A 67 22.30 18.30 0.77
CA SER A 67 22.66 17.20 -0.13
C SER A 67 22.19 15.84 0.41
N ILE A 68 22.31 15.60 1.71
CA ILE A 68 21.78 14.38 2.36
C ILE A 68 20.25 14.32 2.25
N LEU A 69 19.56 15.43 2.47
CA LEU A 69 18.11 15.48 2.35
C LEU A 69 17.64 15.26 0.89
N ALA A 70 18.43 15.68 -0.09
CA ALA A 70 18.15 15.45 -1.50
C ALA A 70 18.20 13.97 -1.92
N LEU A 71 18.94 13.12 -1.19
CA LEU A 71 19.02 11.67 -1.43
C LEU A 71 17.73 10.92 -1.02
N ARG A 72 16.82 11.55 -0.30
CA ARG A 72 15.58 10.90 0.16
C ARG A 72 14.73 10.46 -1.04
N PRO A 73 14.29 9.18 -1.09
CA PRO A 73 13.34 8.74 -2.10
C PRO A 73 12.08 9.60 -2.03
N ARG A 74 11.80 10.36 -3.10
CA ARG A 74 10.58 11.16 -3.17
C ARG A 74 9.38 10.23 -3.41
N PRO A 75 8.32 10.31 -2.58
CA PRO A 75 7.11 9.56 -2.85
C PRO A 75 6.54 10.00 -4.21
N ARG A 76 6.24 9.03 -5.09
CA ARG A 76 5.60 9.28 -6.39
C ARG A 76 4.12 9.63 -6.17
N THR A 77 3.84 10.84 -5.68
CA THR A 77 2.46 11.31 -5.44
C THR A 77 1.72 11.68 -6.74
N TRP A 78 2.43 11.71 -7.88
CA TRP A 78 1.95 12.10 -9.21
C TRP A 78 1.18 11.01 -9.98
N SER A 79 0.58 10.01 -9.31
CA SER A 79 -0.35 9.09 -9.99
C SER A 79 -1.80 9.38 -9.62
N ARG A 80 -2.11 9.69 -8.36
CA ARG A 80 -3.50 9.80 -7.88
C ARG A 80 -4.27 10.96 -8.51
N ALA A 81 -3.68 12.14 -8.59
CA ALA A 81 -4.31 13.29 -9.25
C ALA A 81 -4.54 13.02 -10.75
N ARG A 82 -3.56 12.40 -11.42
CA ARG A 82 -3.64 12.06 -12.84
C ARG A 82 -4.72 11.02 -13.12
N LEU A 83 -4.83 9.99 -12.27
CA LEU A 83 -5.90 8.99 -12.33
C LEU A 83 -7.29 9.61 -12.08
N TRP A 84 -7.40 10.55 -11.13
CA TRP A 84 -8.66 11.24 -10.86
C TRP A 84 -9.13 12.07 -12.06
N TRP A 85 -8.20 12.77 -12.73
CA TRP A 85 -8.48 13.46 -13.99
C TRP A 85 -8.84 12.50 -15.13
N SER A 86 -8.23 11.32 -15.19
CA SER A 86 -8.63 10.28 -16.17
C SER A 86 -10.06 9.80 -15.97
N ALA A 87 -10.49 9.64 -14.72
CA ALA A 87 -11.85 9.22 -14.38
C ALA A 87 -12.91 10.27 -14.80
N ILE A 88 -12.59 11.56 -14.66
CA ILE A 88 -13.46 12.65 -15.14
C ILE A 88 -13.62 12.61 -16.66
N LEU A 89 -12.52 12.44 -17.40
CA LEU A 89 -12.55 12.38 -18.87
C LEU A 89 -13.32 11.16 -19.39
N LEU A 90 -13.18 10.01 -18.73
CA LEU A 90 -13.92 8.79 -19.10
C LEU A 90 -15.42 8.90 -18.75
N GLY A 91 -15.75 9.52 -17.61
CA GLY A 91 -17.13 9.76 -17.20
C GLY A 91 -17.91 10.64 -18.18
N LEU A 92 -17.25 11.65 -18.75
CA LEU A 92 -17.88 12.54 -19.75
C LEU A 92 -18.18 11.82 -21.08
N ALA A 93 -17.30 10.90 -21.50
CA ALA A 93 -17.50 10.12 -22.74
C ALA A 93 -18.63 9.08 -22.64
N GLY A 94 -18.92 8.56 -21.44
CA GLY A 94 -19.94 7.52 -21.22
C GLY A 94 -21.40 8.00 -21.33
N ALA A 95 -21.66 9.29 -21.12
CA ALA A 95 -23.04 9.82 -21.08
C ALA A 95 -23.75 9.80 -22.46
N ALA A 96 -23.01 9.79 -23.57
CA ALA A 96 -23.60 9.69 -24.90
C ALA A 96 -24.06 8.26 -25.27
N GLY A 97 -23.48 7.22 -24.66
CA GLY A 97 -23.80 5.82 -24.97
C GLY A 97 -25.13 5.34 -24.37
N VAL A 98 -25.54 5.88 -23.22
CA VAL A 98 -26.74 5.42 -22.50
C VAL A 98 -28.03 5.85 -23.21
N ALA A 99 -28.08 7.05 -23.79
CA ALA A 99 -29.28 7.54 -24.49
C ALA A 99 -29.58 6.78 -25.80
N ALA A 100 -28.55 6.33 -26.52
CA ALA A 100 -28.70 5.57 -27.76
C ALA A 100 -29.22 4.14 -27.50
N GLY A 101 -28.76 3.50 -26.42
CA GLY A 101 -29.19 2.15 -26.03
C GLY A 101 -30.67 2.09 -25.63
N SER A 102 -31.17 3.09 -24.88
CA SER A 102 -32.57 3.12 -24.44
C SER A 102 -33.58 3.34 -25.58
N ALA A 103 -33.19 4.08 -26.63
CA ALA A 103 -34.08 4.31 -27.78
C ALA A 103 -34.25 3.04 -28.63
N ALA A 104 -33.18 2.26 -28.82
CA ALA A 104 -33.24 1.01 -29.57
C ALA A 104 -34.14 -0.04 -28.89
N THR A 105 -34.11 -0.13 -27.56
CA THR A 105 -34.99 -1.05 -26.81
C THR A 105 -36.46 -0.67 -26.92
N ALA A 106 -36.81 0.62 -26.94
CA ALA A 106 -38.20 1.08 -27.09
C ALA A 106 -38.77 0.79 -28.49
N ALA A 107 -37.95 0.91 -29.54
CA ALA A 107 -38.36 0.58 -30.89
C ALA A 107 -38.65 -0.91 -31.07
N LEU A 108 -37.82 -1.77 -30.49
CA LEU A 108 -37.97 -3.23 -30.57
C LEU A 108 -39.19 -3.74 -29.77
N THR A 109 -39.52 -3.14 -28.61
CA THR A 109 -40.70 -3.52 -27.82
C THR A 109 -42.02 -3.04 -28.46
N VAL A 110 -42.04 -1.86 -29.07
CA VAL A 110 -43.22 -1.40 -29.86
C VAL A 110 -43.45 -2.29 -31.07
N SER A 111 -42.39 -2.67 -31.79
CA SER A 111 -42.51 -3.54 -32.97
C SER A 111 -43.00 -4.94 -32.62
N SER A 112 -42.56 -5.51 -31.49
CA SER A 112 -43.04 -6.82 -31.03
C SER A 112 -44.49 -6.77 -30.57
N ARG A 113 -44.93 -5.71 -29.89
CA ARG A 113 -46.35 -5.52 -29.52
C ARG A 113 -47.26 -5.30 -30.73
N ALA A 114 -46.77 -4.61 -31.76
CA ALA A 114 -47.51 -4.40 -33.00
C ALA A 114 -47.68 -5.69 -33.80
N LEU A 115 -46.72 -6.62 -33.72
CA LEU A 115 -46.84 -7.95 -34.31
C LEU A 115 -47.81 -8.84 -33.52
N ASP A 116 -47.73 -8.81 -32.18
CA ASP A 116 -48.60 -9.58 -31.28
C ASP A 116 -50.09 -9.19 -31.45
N LEU A 117 -50.38 -7.88 -31.55
CA LEU A 117 -51.74 -7.38 -31.83
C LEU A 117 -52.26 -7.77 -33.24
N ARG A 118 -51.36 -8.00 -34.20
CA ARG A 118 -51.70 -8.37 -35.58
C ARG A 118 -51.89 -9.88 -35.75
N GLU A 119 -51.27 -10.69 -34.89
CA GLU A 119 -51.48 -12.14 -34.82
C GLU A 119 -52.70 -12.53 -33.96
N THR A 120 -53.14 -11.69 -33.01
CA THR A 120 -54.39 -11.90 -32.26
C THR A 120 -55.67 -11.43 -32.98
N GLY A 121 -55.55 -10.87 -34.19
CA GLY A 121 -56.68 -10.50 -35.05
C GLY A 121 -57.20 -11.71 -35.84
N THR A 122 -57.88 -12.64 -35.18
CA THR A 122 -58.57 -13.75 -35.84
C THR A 122 -59.72 -13.22 -36.71
N ALA A 123 -59.67 -13.51 -38.01
CA ALA A 123 -60.59 -13.09 -39.06
C ALA A 123 -62.03 -13.70 -38.98
N PHE A 124 -62.54 -14.02 -37.79
CA PHE A 124 -63.86 -14.63 -37.57
C PHE A 124 -64.58 -14.11 -36.32
N GLY A 125 -64.50 -12.81 -36.03
CA GLY A 125 -65.09 -12.24 -34.81
C GLY A 125 -65.58 -10.80 -34.94
N ASP A 126 -66.18 -10.43 -36.07
CA ASP A 126 -66.98 -9.20 -36.25
C ASP A 126 -67.73 -9.40 -37.59
N LEU A 127 -69.03 -9.61 -37.70
CA LEU A 127 -70.15 -9.00 -37.00
C LEU A 127 -71.32 -10.00 -36.94
N ALA A 128 -71.60 -10.49 -35.73
CA ALA A 128 -72.95 -10.84 -35.28
C ALA A 128 -73.74 -9.55 -34.93
N GLY A 129 -73.69 -8.55 -35.82
CA GLY A 129 -74.19 -7.20 -35.57
C GLY A 129 -74.90 -6.54 -36.75
N ALA A 130 -75.26 -7.31 -37.78
CA ALA A 130 -76.04 -6.79 -38.92
C ALA A 130 -76.99 -7.85 -39.52
N GLU A 131 -77.73 -8.58 -38.68
CA GLU A 131 -79.10 -8.94 -39.05
C GLU A 131 -80.01 -7.89 -38.41
N GLU A 132 -80.35 -6.83 -39.15
CA GLU A 132 -81.60 -6.07 -38.96
C GLU A 132 -81.80 -5.03 -40.08
N ALA A 133 -82.94 -5.13 -40.75
CA ALA A 133 -83.61 -4.12 -41.59
C ALA A 133 -83.10 -3.87 -43.03
N ARG A 134 -83.59 -4.67 -43.99
CA ARG A 134 -84.79 -4.30 -44.80
C ARG A 134 -85.15 -5.35 -45.84
#